data_AF-A0A4Q3V148-F1
#
_entry.id   AF-A0A4Q3V148-F1
#
_cell.length_a   1.000
_cell.length_b   1.000
_cell.length_c   1.000
_cell.angle_alpha   90.00
_cell.angle_beta   90.00
_cell.angle_gamma   90.00
#
_symmetry.space_group_name_H-M   'P 1'
#
loop_
_entity.id
_entity.type
_entity.pdbx_description
1 polymer ?
#
loop_
_entity_poly.entity_id
_entity_poly.type
_entity_poly.pdbx_seq_one_letter_code
_entity_poly.pdbx_strand_id
1 'polypeptide(L)'
;MKSARSVPFIISMVVAVGIASLNAAHAQNAVQGRRDFARIHALNAENQSSLRNRAEEAARDARSVVDGSRIDCDVTHARLIGYTRRDKPLLEVACRKSAGFIVDTSTVSPRAFDCRILAAGAVEARAAGRKVPSNAVCSLPENAGN
;
A
#
# COMPACT_ATOMS: atom_id res chain seq x y z
N MET A 1 -24.84 38.97 -74.05
CA MET A 1 -23.59 38.21 -73.80
C MET A 1 -23.02 38.61 -72.45
N LYS A 2 -22.61 37.61 -71.65
CA LYS A 2 -21.84 37.65 -70.38
C LYS A 2 -22.49 38.26 -69.12
N SER A 3 -23.13 37.36 -68.36
CA SER A 3 -23.43 37.47 -66.93
C SER A 3 -22.15 37.22 -66.12
N ALA A 4 -21.77 38.19 -65.30
CA ALA A 4 -20.73 38.05 -64.28
C ALA A 4 -21.33 37.35 -63.06
N ARG A 5 -20.85 36.14 -62.74
CA ARG A 5 -21.22 35.41 -61.51
C ARG A 5 -20.31 35.84 -60.38
N SER A 6 -20.86 36.62 -59.46
CA SER A 6 -20.30 36.95 -58.16
C SER A 6 -20.25 35.69 -57.29
N VAL A 7 -19.05 35.23 -56.93
CA VAL A 7 -18.87 34.13 -55.96
C VAL A 7 -19.00 34.74 -54.55
N PRO A 8 -19.91 34.26 -53.68
CA PRO A 8 -20.14 34.89 -52.39
C PRO A 8 -19.02 34.53 -51.41
N PHE A 9 -18.59 35.57 -50.69
CA PHE A 9 -17.55 35.68 -49.67
C PHE A 9 -17.64 34.69 -48.47
N ILE A 10 -18.57 33.72 -48.48
CA ILE A 10 -18.98 32.95 -47.30
C ILE A 10 -18.02 31.79 -46.97
N ILE A 11 -17.30 31.26 -47.97
CA ILE A 11 -16.45 30.07 -47.78
C ILE A 11 -15.23 30.35 -46.88
N SER A 12 -14.73 31.59 -46.84
CA SER A 12 -13.51 31.93 -46.11
C SER A 12 -13.67 32.00 -44.59
N MET A 13 -14.89 32.21 -44.08
CA MET A 13 -15.11 32.43 -42.64
C MET A 13 -15.21 31.12 -41.84
N VAL A 14 -15.68 30.03 -42.46
CA VAL A 14 -15.87 28.73 -41.78
C VAL A 14 -14.55 28.02 -41.50
N VAL A 15 -13.55 28.16 -42.38
CA VAL A 15 -12.24 27.52 -42.21
C VAL A 15 -11.48 28.10 -41.03
N ALA A 16 -11.47 29.43 -40.85
CA ALA A 16 -10.74 30.11 -39.78
C ALA A 16 -11.27 29.77 -38.36
N VAL A 17 -12.58 29.61 -38.20
CA VAL A 17 -13.20 29.21 -36.92
C VAL A 17 -12.87 27.77 -36.53
N GLY A 18 -12.69 26.89 -37.53
CA GLY A 18 -12.29 25.49 -37.32
C GLY A 18 -10.86 25.34 -36.78
N ILE A 19 -9.88 26.03 -37.36
CA ILE A 19 -8.45 25.88 -36.98
C ILE A 19 -8.14 26.48 -35.60
N ALA A 20 -8.80 27.58 -35.23
CA ALA A 20 -8.62 28.20 -33.92
C ALA A 20 -9.09 27.29 -32.76
N SER A 21 -10.15 26.52 -32.99
CA SER A 21 -10.76 25.64 -31.99
C SER A 21 -9.92 24.38 -31.70
N LEU A 22 -9.23 23.82 -32.71
CA LEU A 22 -8.36 22.66 -32.50
C LEU A 22 -7.11 23.01 -31.68
N ASN A 23 -6.51 24.18 -31.90
CA ASN A 23 -5.30 24.59 -31.17
C ASN A 23 -5.58 24.80 -29.67
N ALA A 24 -6.76 25.32 -29.32
CA ALA A 24 -7.19 25.46 -27.93
C ALA A 24 -7.43 24.10 -27.24
N ALA A 25 -8.07 23.15 -27.94
CA ALA A 25 -8.34 21.82 -27.39
C ALA A 25 -7.06 20.99 -27.13
N HIS A 26 -6.04 21.07 -28.00
CA HIS A 26 -4.76 20.38 -27.81
C HIS A 26 -3.95 20.98 -26.66
N ALA A 27 -3.97 22.31 -26.50
CA ALA A 27 -3.35 23.00 -25.37
C ALA A 27 -4.03 22.64 -24.04
N GLN A 28 -5.37 22.54 -24.04
CA GLN A 28 -6.15 22.12 -22.88
C GLN A 28 -5.84 20.68 -22.45
N ASN A 29 -5.74 19.74 -23.39
CA ASN A 29 -5.37 18.35 -23.09
C ASN A 29 -3.96 18.22 -22.49
N ALA A 30 -3.00 19.00 -22.99
CA ALA A 30 -1.64 19.01 -22.45
C ALA A 30 -1.58 19.55 -21.00
N VAL A 31 -2.39 20.57 -20.68
CA VAL A 31 -2.50 21.13 -19.32
C VAL A 31 -3.25 20.16 -18.40
N GLN A 32 -4.31 19.50 -18.89
CA GLN A 32 -5.07 18.52 -18.14
C GLN A 32 -4.21 17.31 -17.74
N GLY A 33 -3.44 16.74 -18.67
CA GLY A 33 -2.56 15.61 -18.38
C GLY A 33 -1.47 15.92 -17.31
N ARG A 34 -0.93 17.14 -17.30
CA ARG A 34 0.02 17.57 -16.25
C ARG A 34 -0.65 17.65 -14.86
N ARG A 35 -1.90 18.11 -14.80
CA ARG A 35 -2.67 18.18 -13.55
C ARG A 35 -3.02 16.79 -13.02
N ASP A 36 -3.42 15.89 -13.91
CA ASP A 36 -3.77 14.52 -13.53
C ASP A 36 -2.55 13.75 -13.01
N PHE A 37 -1.39 13.91 -13.66
CA PHE A 37 -0.13 13.33 -13.19
C PHE A 37 0.29 13.89 -11.82
N ALA A 38 0.23 15.22 -11.63
CA ALA A 38 0.52 15.85 -10.36
C ALA A 38 -0.40 15.36 -9.23
N ARG A 39 -1.69 15.19 -9.53
CA ARG A 39 -2.68 14.64 -8.59
C ARG A 39 -2.37 13.21 -8.21
N ILE A 40 -2.06 12.34 -9.17
CA ILE A 40 -1.71 10.93 -8.90
C ILE A 40 -0.45 10.86 -8.03
N HIS A 41 0.56 11.69 -8.31
CA HIS A 41 1.76 11.75 -7.48
C HIS A 41 1.47 12.17 -6.03
N ALA A 42 0.60 13.17 -5.83
CA ALA A 42 0.19 13.59 -4.49
C ALA A 42 -0.57 12.48 -3.75
N LEU A 43 -1.54 11.83 -4.40
CA LEU A 43 -2.29 10.71 -3.83
C LEU A 43 -1.37 9.54 -3.46
N ASN A 44 -0.38 9.22 -4.30
CA ASN A 44 0.60 8.17 -4.02
C ASN A 44 1.47 8.52 -2.81
N ALA A 45 1.92 9.77 -2.69
CA ALA A 45 2.72 10.23 -1.55
C ALA A 45 1.92 10.21 -0.23
N GLU A 46 0.65 10.63 -0.26
CA GLU A 46 -0.26 10.58 0.89
C GLU A 46 -0.56 9.14 1.31
N ASN A 47 -0.81 8.24 0.35
CA ASN A 47 -1.01 6.84 0.65
C ASN A 47 0.24 6.22 1.30
N GLN A 48 1.43 6.54 0.79
CA GLN A 48 2.69 6.09 1.39
C GLN A 48 2.89 6.62 2.82
N SER A 49 2.59 7.90 3.08
CA SER A 49 2.71 8.46 4.43
C SER A 49 1.72 7.84 5.41
N SER A 50 0.47 7.59 4.99
CA SER A 50 -0.53 6.89 5.80
C SER A 50 -0.09 5.47 6.19
N LEU A 51 0.47 4.72 5.23
CA LEU A 51 0.99 3.37 5.48
C LEU A 51 2.16 3.41 6.47
N ARG A 52 3.08 4.37 6.32
CA ARG A 52 4.19 4.58 7.27
C ARG A 52 3.68 4.91 8.67
N ASN A 53 2.71 5.82 8.80
CA ASN A 53 2.14 6.19 10.10
C ASN A 53 1.50 4.98 10.80
N ARG A 54 0.76 4.15 10.05
CA ARG A 54 0.18 2.90 10.58
C ARG A 54 1.24 1.87 10.98
N ALA A 55 2.32 1.75 10.21
CA ALA A 55 3.43 0.88 10.56
C ALA A 55 4.17 1.36 11.83
N GLU A 56 4.35 2.67 11.98
CA GLU A 56 4.94 3.27 13.17
C GLU A 56 4.06 3.08 14.42
N GLU A 57 2.75 3.20 14.27
CA GLU A 57 1.77 2.90 15.32
C GLU A 57 1.84 1.42 15.73
N ALA A 58 1.80 0.50 14.76
CA ALA A 58 1.99 -0.93 15.03
C ALA A 58 3.33 -1.23 15.71
N ALA A 59 4.40 -0.51 15.36
CA ALA A 59 5.71 -0.65 16.00
C ALA A 59 5.75 -0.09 17.42
N ARG A 60 4.98 0.96 17.73
CA ARG A 60 4.82 1.46 19.11
C ARG A 60 4.05 0.45 19.97
N ASP A 61 2.93 -0.08 19.46
CA ASP A 61 2.14 -1.10 20.15
C ASP A 61 2.96 -2.38 20.37
N ALA A 62 3.68 -2.83 19.34
CA ALA A 62 4.57 -3.98 19.42
C ALA A 62 5.65 -3.84 20.49
N ARG A 63 6.30 -2.67 20.60
CA ARG A 63 7.31 -2.41 21.63
C ARG A 63 6.73 -2.53 23.03
N SER A 64 5.58 -1.90 23.28
CA SER A 64 4.89 -2.02 24.58
C SER A 64 4.56 -3.47 24.94
N VAL A 65 4.18 -4.26 23.95
CA VAL A 65 3.84 -5.68 24.10
C VAL A 65 5.08 -6.54 24.33
N VAL A 66 6.17 -6.31 23.59
CA VAL A 66 7.46 -7.00 23.76
C VAL A 66 8.01 -6.75 25.16
N ASP A 67 8.04 -5.49 25.61
CA ASP A 67 8.47 -5.11 26.96
C ASP A 67 7.65 -5.83 28.04
N GLY A 68 6.34 -5.97 27.85
CA GLY A 68 5.45 -6.70 28.76
C GLY A 68 5.57 -8.23 28.72
N SER A 69 6.08 -8.78 27.61
CA SER A 69 6.17 -10.24 27.36
C SER A 69 7.51 -10.86 27.77
N ARG A 70 8.50 -10.06 28.18
CA ARG A 70 9.87 -10.50 28.55
C ARG A 70 10.63 -11.19 27.41
N ILE A 71 10.33 -10.83 26.18
CA ILE A 71 11.03 -11.33 25.00
C ILE A 71 12.17 -10.39 24.69
N ASP A 72 13.38 -10.93 24.48
CA ASP A 72 14.52 -10.14 24.03
C ASP A 72 14.41 -9.84 22.53
N CYS A 73 13.74 -8.73 22.21
CA CYS A 73 13.50 -8.28 20.84
C CYS A 73 13.67 -6.76 20.73
N ASP A 74 14.82 -6.32 20.18
CA ASP A 74 14.99 -4.94 19.73
C ASP A 74 14.18 -4.73 18.44
N VAL A 75 12.94 -4.27 18.59
CA VAL A 75 11.96 -4.14 17.50
C VAL A 75 12.44 -3.14 16.45
N THR A 76 12.65 -3.62 15.23
CA THR A 76 13.03 -2.80 14.06
C THR A 76 11.85 -2.49 13.16
N HIS A 77 10.86 -3.37 13.12
CA HIS A 77 9.64 -3.23 12.33
C HIS A 77 8.52 -4.02 13.01
N ALA A 78 7.29 -3.52 12.93
CA ALA A 78 6.11 -4.31 13.25
C ALA A 78 4.96 -4.04 12.27
N ARG A 79 4.07 -5.01 12.17
CA ARG A 79 2.90 -4.98 11.28
C ARG A 79 1.68 -5.55 11.98
N LEU A 80 0.54 -4.87 11.89
CA LEU A 80 -0.75 -5.45 12.22
C LEU A 80 -1.13 -6.50 11.16
N ILE A 81 -1.21 -7.76 11.56
CA ILE A 81 -1.56 -8.88 10.66
C ILE A 81 -2.99 -9.38 10.84
N GLY A 82 -3.72 -8.82 11.80
CA GLY A 82 -5.14 -9.06 12.00
C GLY A 82 -5.56 -8.85 13.44
N TYR A 83 -6.69 -9.46 13.79
CA TYR A 83 -7.26 -9.42 15.12
C TYR A 83 -7.55 -10.84 15.60
N THR A 84 -7.41 -11.06 16.90
CA THR A 84 -7.81 -12.30 17.55
C THR A 84 -9.33 -12.38 17.67
N ARG A 85 -9.85 -13.55 18.07
CA ARG A 85 -11.28 -13.74 18.36
C ARG A 85 -11.83 -12.83 19.47
N ARG A 86 -10.95 -12.22 20.27
CA ARG A 86 -11.32 -11.27 21.34
C ARG A 86 -11.17 -9.80 20.90
N ASP A 87 -11.08 -9.56 19.60
CA ASP A 87 -10.90 -8.22 19.03
C ASP A 87 -9.64 -7.51 19.53
N LYS A 88 -8.57 -8.29 19.74
CA LYS A 88 -7.26 -7.78 20.16
C LYS A 88 -6.25 -7.87 19.02
N PRO A 89 -5.38 -6.86 18.82
CA PRO A 89 -4.39 -6.86 17.76
C PRO A 89 -3.52 -8.11 17.74
N LEU A 90 -3.31 -8.66 16.54
CA LEU A 90 -2.29 -9.65 16.26
C LEU A 90 -1.19 -8.96 15.46
N LEU A 91 0.01 -8.87 16.05
CA LEU A 91 1.13 -8.13 15.48
C LEU A 91 2.20 -9.12 14.99
N GLU A 92 2.83 -8.83 13.87
CA GLU A 92 4.10 -9.44 13.48
C GLU A 92 5.22 -8.45 13.78
N VAL A 93 6.31 -8.92 14.39
CA VAL A 93 7.46 -8.09 14.79
C VAL A 93 8.74 -8.66 14.20
N ALA A 94 9.63 -7.78 13.75
CA ALA A 94 10.99 -8.11 13.34
C ALA A 94 11.98 -7.54 14.35
N CYS A 95 12.89 -8.38 14.82
CA CYS A 95 13.87 -8.05 15.85
C CYS A 95 15.26 -7.85 15.23
N ARG A 96 16.06 -6.92 15.76
CA ARG A 96 17.40 -6.63 15.23
C ARG A 96 18.36 -7.83 15.33
N LYS A 97 18.29 -8.59 16.42
CA LYS A 97 19.28 -9.62 16.79
C LYS A 97 18.69 -10.99 17.08
N SER A 98 17.38 -11.15 16.95
CA SER A 98 16.65 -12.39 17.23
C SER A 98 15.68 -12.72 16.09
N ALA A 99 15.14 -13.92 16.10
CA ALA A 99 14.03 -14.27 15.22
C ALA A 99 12.85 -13.31 15.47
N GLY A 100 12.08 -13.03 14.42
CA GLY A 100 10.82 -12.32 14.60
C GLY A 100 9.76 -13.16 15.29
N PHE A 101 8.67 -12.50 15.66
CA PHE A 101 7.55 -13.14 16.33
C PHE A 101 6.21 -12.70 15.75
N ILE A 102 5.21 -13.58 15.81
CA ILE A 102 3.81 -13.16 15.86
C ILE A 102 3.41 -13.02 17.33
N VAL A 103 2.82 -11.88 17.69
CA VAL A 103 2.46 -11.56 19.07
C VAL A 103 0.96 -11.38 19.21
N ASP A 104 0.38 -12.22 20.07
CA ASP A 104 -1.01 -12.20 20.49
C ASP A 104 -1.15 -11.37 21.77
N THR A 105 -1.83 -10.24 21.63
CA THR A 105 -2.08 -9.26 22.70
C THR A 105 -3.37 -9.53 23.48
N SER A 106 -4.02 -10.68 23.28
CA SER A 106 -5.32 -10.99 23.88
C SER A 106 -5.30 -11.33 25.36
N THR A 107 -4.13 -11.39 25.96
CA THR A 107 -3.89 -11.74 27.36
C THR A 107 -3.03 -10.68 28.06
N VAL A 108 -3.18 -10.57 29.39
CA VAL A 108 -2.40 -9.61 30.23
C VAL A 108 -0.90 -9.83 30.10
N SER A 109 -0.47 -11.09 29.93
CA SER A 109 0.87 -11.43 29.46
C SER A 109 0.76 -11.81 27.98
N PRO A 110 1.23 -10.95 27.05
CA PRO A 110 1.15 -11.26 25.62
C PRO A 110 1.92 -12.53 25.28
N ARG A 111 1.38 -13.30 24.35
CA ARG A 111 2.03 -14.53 23.88
C ARG A 111 2.74 -14.26 22.57
N ALA A 112 3.96 -14.73 22.44
CA ALA A 112 4.69 -14.67 21.17
C ALA A 112 5.00 -16.04 20.62
N PHE A 113 4.99 -16.10 19.30
CA PHE A 113 5.22 -17.30 18.51
C PHE A 113 6.37 -17.03 17.55
N ASP A 114 7.47 -17.78 17.71
CA ASP A 114 8.68 -17.63 16.90
C ASP A 114 8.39 -17.92 15.41
N CYS A 115 8.80 -16.98 14.55
CA CYS A 115 8.54 -17.04 13.11
C CYS A 115 9.14 -18.29 12.44
N ARG A 116 10.30 -18.78 12.88
CA ARG A 116 10.93 -19.98 12.32
C ARG A 116 10.12 -21.22 12.65
N ILE A 117 9.64 -21.33 13.89
CA ILE A 117 8.82 -22.45 14.33
C ILE A 117 7.48 -22.45 13.60
N LEU A 118 6.85 -21.28 13.44
CA LEU A 118 5.63 -21.15 12.65
C LEU A 118 5.84 -21.54 11.19
N ALA A 119 6.95 -21.13 10.58
CA ALA A 119 7.29 -21.49 9.21
C ALA A 119 7.47 -23.01 9.05
N ALA A 120 8.22 -23.65 9.95
CA ALA A 120 8.44 -25.09 9.95
C ALA A 120 7.11 -25.87 10.10
N GLY A 121 6.30 -25.52 11.11
CA GLY A 121 4.99 -26.14 11.33
C GLY A 121 4.02 -25.93 10.16
N ALA A 122 4.12 -24.80 9.46
CA ALA A 122 3.31 -24.54 8.27
C ALA A 122 3.73 -25.41 7.08
N VAL A 123 5.01 -25.72 6.92
CA VAL A 123 5.48 -26.70 5.91
C VAL A 123 4.91 -28.08 6.20
N GLU A 124 5.04 -28.56 7.43
CA GLU A 124 4.49 -29.85 7.86
C GLU A 124 2.98 -29.92 7.70
N ALA A 125 2.27 -28.85 8.06
CA ALA A 125 0.82 -28.78 7.92
C ALA A 125 0.38 -28.87 6.46
N ARG A 126 1.05 -28.16 5.56
CA ARG A 126 0.76 -28.23 4.12
C ARG A 126 1.09 -29.60 3.54
N ALA A 127 2.20 -30.21 3.96
CA ALA A 127 2.58 -31.57 3.55
C ALA A 127 1.53 -32.61 3.98
N ALA A 128 0.90 -32.41 5.13
CA ALA A 128 -0.22 -33.22 5.62
C ALA A 128 -1.59 -32.82 5.03
N GLY A 129 -1.64 -31.98 3.98
CA GLY A 129 -2.87 -31.55 3.32
C GLY A 129 -3.72 -30.54 4.10
N ARG A 130 -3.21 -29.96 5.20
CA ARG A 130 -3.93 -28.95 6.00
C ARG A 130 -3.82 -27.56 5.35
N LYS A 131 -4.91 -26.80 5.39
CA LYS A 131 -4.91 -25.36 5.05
C LYS A 131 -4.22 -24.57 6.17
N VAL A 132 -3.24 -23.75 5.80
CA VAL A 132 -2.57 -22.83 6.73
C VAL A 132 -3.03 -21.40 6.42
N PRO A 133 -3.65 -20.70 7.39
CA PRO A 133 -4.03 -19.29 7.21
C PRO A 133 -2.82 -18.40 6.90
N SER A 134 -3.02 -17.33 6.12
CA SER A 134 -1.95 -16.41 5.75
C SER A 134 -1.34 -15.67 6.93
N ASN A 135 -2.12 -15.44 8.00
CA ASN A 135 -1.67 -14.82 9.25
C ASN A 135 -1.11 -15.82 10.27
N ALA A 136 -0.97 -17.10 9.91
CA ALA A 136 -0.34 -18.13 10.74
C ALA A 136 1.16 -18.29 10.43
N VAL A 137 1.69 -17.53 9.47
CA VAL A 137 3.10 -17.50 9.10
C VAL A 137 3.54 -16.04 9.03
N CYS A 138 4.78 -15.79 9.40
CA CYS A 138 5.39 -14.47 9.28
C CYS A 138 5.53 -14.06 7.81
N SER A 139 5.32 -12.77 7.55
CA SER A 139 5.24 -12.16 6.23
C SER A 139 6.23 -11.00 6.04
N LEU A 140 6.77 -10.44 7.12
CA LEU A 140 7.83 -9.43 7.05
C LEU A 140 9.09 -10.05 6.44
N PRO A 141 9.68 -9.42 5.39
CA PRO A 141 10.91 -9.91 4.76
C PRO A 141 12.06 -10.10 5.76
N GLU A 142 12.14 -9.26 6.78
CA GLU A 142 13.13 -9.30 7.85
C GLU A 142 13.04 -10.60 8.68
N ASN A 143 11.90 -11.28 8.65
CA ASN A 143 11.66 -12.56 9.34
C ASN A 143 11.90 -13.78 8.43
N ALA A 144 12.25 -13.58 7.15
CA ALA A 144 12.38 -14.65 6.17
C ALA A 144 13.78 -15.31 6.12
N GLY A 145 14.77 -14.81 6.88
CA GLY A 145 16.19 -15.13 6.66
C GLY A 145 17.07 -15.35 7.89
N ASN A 146 16.52 -15.51 9.09
CA ASN A 146 17.29 -15.80 10.30
C ASN A 146 17.10 -17.24 10.74
#